data_AF-A0AAN8UUS0-F1
#
_entry.id   AF-A0AAN8UUS0-F1
#
_cell.length_a   1.000
_cell.length_b   1.000
_cell.length_c   1.000
_cell.angle_alpha   90.00
_cell.angle_beta   90.00
_cell.angle_gamma   90.00
#
_symmetry.space_group_name_H-M   'P 1'
#
loop_
_entity.id
_entity.type
_entity.pdbx_description
1 polymer ?
#
loop_
_entity_poly.entity_id
_entity_poly.type
_entity_poly.pdbx_seq_one_letter_code
_entity_poly.pdbx_strand_id
1 'polypeptide(L)'
;MVNDKIDSRGRRPVQILTRQPAECRTHDGGLRFGEMERDCMIAHGAAHFLKEWLIVQSDAYREYIPYACKLLFQEPMAMAIAPRMLTKEVKS
;
A
#
# COMPACT_ATOMS: atom_id res chain seq x y z
N MET A 1 27.22 10.45 15.35
CA MET A 1 27.06 11.81 14.76
C MET A 1 25.71 11.91 14.06
N VAL A 2 25.28 13.12 13.62
CA VAL A 2 24.05 13.32 12.84
C VAL A 2 24.06 12.54 11.52
N ASN A 3 25.23 12.40 10.89
CA ASN A 3 25.40 11.65 9.64
C ASN A 3 24.97 10.19 9.77
N ASP A 4 25.12 9.59 10.95
CA ASP A 4 24.68 8.22 11.22
C ASP A 4 23.19 8.14 11.51
N LYS A 5 22.43 9.23 11.44
CA LYS A 5 20.97 9.29 11.69
C LYS A 5 20.15 9.59 10.43
N ILE A 6 20.77 10.15 9.39
CA ILE A 6 20.09 10.51 8.16
C ILE A 6 19.55 9.25 7.48
N ASP A 7 18.26 9.26 7.13
CA ASP A 7 17.59 8.19 6.39
C ASP A 7 16.69 8.82 5.34
N SER A 8 16.77 8.30 4.12
CA SER A 8 15.92 8.74 3.01
C SER A 8 15.74 7.63 1.99
N ARG A 9 14.49 7.50 1.55
CA ARG A 9 14.08 6.46 0.61
C ARG A 9 13.34 7.06 -0.58
N GLY A 10 13.85 6.79 -1.79
CA GLY A 10 13.14 6.94 -3.05
C GLY A 10 12.45 5.64 -3.45
N ARG A 11 12.93 4.98 -4.51
CA ARG A 11 12.58 3.59 -4.86
C ARG A 11 13.74 2.67 -4.52
N ARG A 12 13.47 1.63 -3.73
CA ARG A 12 14.46 0.82 -2.99
C ARG A 12 13.88 -0.58 -2.73
N PRO A 13 14.67 -1.56 -2.24
CA PRO A 13 14.21 -2.93 -2.04
C PRO A 13 12.89 -3.04 -1.26
N VAL A 14 12.12 -4.06 -1.64
CA VAL A 14 10.84 -4.44 -1.02
C VAL A 14 10.94 -5.86 -0.50
N GLN A 15 10.17 -6.17 0.54
CA GLN A 15 10.08 -7.50 1.09
C GLN A 15 9.31 -8.42 0.12
N ILE A 16 9.79 -9.63 -0.12
CA ILE A 16 9.22 -10.55 -1.12
C ILE A 16 7.78 -10.95 -0.76
N LEU A 17 7.52 -11.23 0.51
CA LEU A 17 6.22 -11.73 0.98
C LEU A 17 5.09 -10.70 0.83
N THR A 18 5.34 -9.46 1.27
CA THR A 18 4.33 -8.40 1.33
C THR A 18 4.41 -7.42 0.18
N ARG A 19 5.53 -7.41 -0.55
CA ARG A 19 5.88 -6.41 -1.58
C ARG A 19 5.91 -4.98 -1.04
N GLN A 20 5.94 -4.82 0.29
CA GLN A 20 6.06 -3.56 0.98
C GLN A 20 7.54 -3.17 1.15
N PRO A 21 7.84 -1.89 1.40
CA PRO A 21 9.20 -1.43 1.70
C PRO A 21 9.88 -2.27 2.78
N ALA A 22 11.15 -2.61 2.59
CA ALA A 22 11.91 -3.33 3.60
C ALA A 22 11.95 -2.55 4.93
N GLU A 23 11.94 -3.27 6.04
CA GLU A 23 12.20 -2.69 7.35
C GLU A 23 13.72 -2.50 7.57
N CYS A 24 14.06 -1.59 8.48
CA CYS A 24 15.43 -1.23 8.86
C CYS A 24 16.19 -0.37 7.85
N ARG A 25 16.78 0.71 8.38
CA ARG A 25 17.60 1.66 7.62
C ARG A 25 18.84 1.04 7.00
N THR A 26 19.48 0.08 7.66
CA THR A 26 20.67 -0.60 7.13
C THR A 26 20.39 -1.32 5.81
N HIS A 27 19.15 -1.74 5.61
CA HIS A 27 18.67 -2.35 4.38
C HIS A 27 17.99 -1.35 3.45
N ASP A 28 18.31 -0.05 3.60
CA ASP A 28 17.74 0.99 2.75
C ASP A 28 16.18 1.00 2.83
N GLY A 29 15.68 0.69 4.02
CA GLY A 29 14.27 0.50 4.31
C GLY A 29 13.44 1.78 4.27
N GLY A 30 12.12 1.60 4.34
CA GLY A 30 11.17 2.72 4.32
C GLY A 30 10.83 3.26 5.70
N LEU A 31 10.40 4.52 5.73
CA LEU A 31 9.78 5.10 6.92
C LEU A 31 8.41 4.47 7.16
N ARG A 32 8.12 4.16 8.43
CA ARG A 32 6.81 3.65 8.84
C ARG A 32 5.80 4.78 8.89
N PHE A 33 4.74 4.67 8.09
CA PHE A 33 3.52 5.45 8.25
C PHE A 33 2.53 4.63 9.07
N GLY A 34 2.36 4.99 10.34
CA GLY A 34 1.55 4.25 11.30
C GLY A 34 0.08 4.68 11.35
N GLU A 35 -0.62 4.18 12.36
CA GLU A 35 -2.04 4.44 12.58
C GLU A 35 -2.29 5.88 13.00
N MET A 36 -1.42 6.44 13.84
CA MET A 36 -1.55 7.83 14.29
C MET A 36 -1.38 8.82 13.14
N GLU A 37 -0.43 8.58 12.24
CA GLU A 37 -0.19 9.42 11.07
C GLU A 37 -1.37 9.36 10.10
N ARG A 38 -1.95 8.17 9.93
CA ARG A 38 -3.20 7.98 9.17
C ARG A 38 -4.35 8.79 9.79
N ASP A 39 -4.57 8.66 11.09
CA ASP A 39 -5.69 9.32 11.78
C ASP A 39 -5.56 10.85 11.73
N CYS A 40 -4.34 11.37 11.88
CA CYS A 40 -4.05 12.78 11.67
C CYS A 40 -4.45 13.24 10.26
N MET A 41 -4.08 12.51 9.20
CA MET A 41 -4.44 12.89 7.83
C MET A 41 -5.95 12.78 7.56
N ILE A 42 -6.64 11.83 8.20
CA ILE A 42 -8.11 11.72 8.14
C ILE A 42 -8.75 12.94 8.79
N ALA A 43 -8.29 13.36 9.97
CA ALA A 43 -8.80 14.53 10.66
C ALA A 43 -8.63 15.83 9.87
N HIS A 44 -7.55 15.95 9.09
CA HIS A 44 -7.31 17.09 8.19
C HIS A 44 -8.12 17.01 6.88
N GLY A 45 -8.84 15.92 6.60
CA GLY A 45 -9.62 15.75 5.37
C GLY A 45 -8.76 15.50 4.12
N ALA A 46 -7.51 15.08 4.28
CA ALA A 46 -6.56 14.92 3.18
C ALA A 46 -6.64 13.52 2.52
N ALA A 47 -7.82 13.15 2.03
CA ALA A 47 -8.10 11.81 1.53
C ALA A 47 -7.24 11.40 0.32
N HIS A 48 -6.96 12.34 -0.59
CA HIS A 48 -6.10 12.08 -1.76
C HIS A 48 -4.66 11.78 -1.35
N PHE A 49 -4.12 12.52 -0.38
CA PHE A 49 -2.78 12.30 0.14
C PHE A 49 -2.68 10.97 0.88
N LEU A 50 -3.69 10.62 1.68
CA LEU A 50 -3.75 9.33 2.36
C LEU A 50 -3.73 8.16 1.37
N LYS A 51 -4.48 8.27 0.26
CA LYS A 51 -4.46 7.28 -0.82
C LYS A 51 -3.09 7.18 -1.50
N GLU A 52 -2.42 8.30 -1.72
CA GLU A 52 -1.09 8.32 -2.33
C GLU A 52 -0.06 7.60 -1.46
N TRP A 53 -0.06 7.88 -0.15
CA TRP A 53 0.87 7.26 0.79
C TRP A 53 0.61 5.77 1.04
N LEU A 54 -0.65 5.39 1.25
CA LEU A 54 -1.01 4.01 1.63
C LEU A 54 -1.12 3.04 0.45
N ILE A 55 -1.22 3.52 -0.78
CA ILE A 55 -1.41 2.66 -1.95
C ILE A 55 -0.35 2.93 -3.01
N VAL A 56 -0.22 4.18 -3.45
CA VAL A 56 0.62 4.50 -4.61
C VAL A 56 2.11 4.38 -4.27
N GLN A 57 2.51 4.83 -3.08
CA GLN A 57 3.90 4.90 -2.67
C GLN A 57 4.42 3.61 -2.00
N SER A 58 3.53 2.83 -1.37
CA SER A 58 3.88 1.62 -0.61
C SER A 58 3.83 0.34 -1.46
N ASP A 59 2.66 0.00 -2.00
CA ASP A 59 2.34 -1.32 -2.55
C ASP A 59 1.46 -1.25 -3.82
N ALA A 60 1.74 -0.26 -4.67
CA ALA A 60 1.01 -0.08 -5.93
C ALA A 60 1.11 -1.32 -6.82
N TYR A 61 -0.05 -1.93 -7.07
CA TYR A 61 -0.16 -3.12 -7.90
C TYR A 61 -1.38 -3.03 -8.82
N ARG A 62 -1.24 -3.58 -10.02
CA ARG A 62 -2.29 -3.59 -11.05
C ARG A 62 -2.44 -5.01 -11.56
N GLU A 63 -3.66 -5.51 -11.55
CA GLU A 63 -4.02 -6.80 -12.13
C GLU A 63 -5.01 -6.61 -13.27
N TYR A 64 -4.96 -7.55 -14.21
CA TYR A 64 -5.93 -7.62 -15.30
C TYR A 64 -7.15 -8.41 -14.84
N ILE A 65 -8.33 -7.80 -14.93
CA ILE A 65 -9.60 -8.42 -14.59
C ILE A 65 -10.45 -8.49 -15.86
N PRO A 66 -10.99 -9.68 -16.23
CA PRO A 66 -11.87 -9.80 -17.39
C PRO A 66 -13.18 -9.03 -17.17
N TYR A 67 -13.78 -8.55 -18.25
CA TYR A 67 -14.98 -7.69 -18.20
C TYR A 67 -16.15 -8.33 -17.42
N ALA A 68 -16.34 -9.65 -17.53
CA ALA A 68 -17.37 -10.38 -16.79
C ALA A 68 -17.23 -10.25 -15.26
N CYS A 69 -16.00 -10.24 -14.73
CA CYS A 69 -15.77 -10.07 -13.30
C CYS A 69 -15.97 -8.63 -12.83
N LYS A 70 -15.92 -7.64 -13.73
CA LYS A 70 -16.15 -6.23 -13.37
C LYS A 70 -17.56 -5.98 -12.85
N LEU A 71 -18.56 -6.62 -13.45
CA LEU A 71 -19.96 -6.57 -12.99
C LEU A 71 -20.13 -7.21 -11.61
N LEU A 72 -19.49 -8.36 -11.37
CA LEU A 72 -19.52 -9.05 -10.08
C LEU A 72 -18.96 -8.22 -8.92
N PHE A 73 -18.05 -7.28 -9.19
CA PHE A 73 -17.53 -6.36 -8.16
C PHE A 73 -18.41 -5.12 -7.98
N GLN A 74 -19.04 -4.65 -9.06
CA GLN A 74 -19.79 -3.39 -9.03
C GLN A 74 -21.06 -3.48 -8.17
N GLU A 75 -21.78 -4.60 -8.21
CA GLU A 75 -23.01 -4.78 -7.42
C GLU A 75 -22.77 -4.82 -5.89
N PRO A 76 -21.84 -5.62 -5.34
CA PRO A 76 -21.56 -5.60 -3.90
C PRO A 76 -20.96 -4.27 -3.43
N MET A 77 -20.13 -3.61 -4.25
CA MET A 77 -19.61 -2.29 -3.91
C MET A 77 -20.73 -1.23 -3.83
N ALA A 78 -21.77 -1.32 -4.68
CA ALA A 78 -22.94 -0.44 -4.60
C ALA A 78 -23.76 -0.66 -3.31
N MET A 79 -23.71 -1.87 -2.73
CA MET A 79 -24.29 -2.21 -1.44
C MET A 79 -23.33 -1.95 -0.26
N ALA A 80 -22.22 -1.26 -0.48
CA ALA A 80 -21.16 -0.99 0.50
C ALA A 80 -20.48 -2.26 1.10
N ILE A 81 -20.52 -3.38 0.37
CA ILE A 81 -19.81 -4.61 0.73
C ILE A 81 -18.49 -4.64 -0.05
N ALA A 82 -17.37 -4.60 0.67
CA ALA A 82 -16.04 -4.69 0.07
C ALA A 82 -15.70 -6.15 -0.31
N PRO A 83 -15.55 -6.48 -1.60
CA PRO A 83 -15.20 -7.83 -2.02
C PRO A 83 -13.75 -8.15 -1.64
N ARG A 84 -13.54 -9.26 -0.94
CA ARG A 84 -12.19 -9.74 -0.58
C ARG A 84 -11.63 -10.59 -1.73
N MET A 85 -10.64 -10.06 -2.44
CA MET A 85 -9.93 -10.81 -3.47
C MET A 85 -8.90 -11.74 -2.83
N LEU A 86 -9.05 -13.05 -3.06
CA LEU A 86 -8.05 -14.07 -2.71
C LEU A 86 -7.35 -14.48 -4.00
N THR A 87 -6.23 -13.83 -4.31
CA THR A 87 -5.34 -14.30 -5.38
C THR A 87 -4.70 -15.59 -4.88
N LYS A 88 -4.94 -16.72 -5.55
CA LYS A 88 -4.18 -17.95 -5.28
C LYS A 88 -2.70 -17.63 -5.52
N GLU A 89 -1.83 -17.97 -4.56
CA GLU A 89 -0.40 -17.98 -4.81
C GLU A 89 -0.18 -18.84 -6.05
N VAL A 90 0.26 -18.22 -7.15
CA VAL A 90 0.69 -18.94 -8.34
C VAL A 90 1.94 -19.70 -7.90
N LYS A 91 1.76 -20.95 -7.48
CA LYS A 91 2.85 -21.91 -7.43
C LYS A 91 3.34 -22.06 -8.87
N SER A 92 4.55 -21.57 -9.09
CA SER A 92 5.37 -21.82 -10.28
C SER A 92 5.38 -23.30 -10.65
#